data_AF-A0A915CS74-F1
#
_entry.id   AF-A0A915CS74-F1
#
_cell.length_a   1.000
_cell.length_b   1.000
_cell.length_c   1.000
_cell.angle_alpha   90.00
_cell.angle_beta   90.00
_cell.angle_gamma   90.00
#
_symmetry.space_group_name_H-M   'P 1'
#
loop_
_entity.id
_entity.type
_entity.pdbx_description
1 polymer ?
#
loop_
_entity_poly.entity_id
_entity_poly.type
_entity_poly.pdbx_seq_one_letter_code
_entity_poly.pdbx_strand_id
1 'polypeptide(L)' 'MYNGIGLTTARGTGTNGFVQANLSNLLFSKNRTDYNTEADIEKAEAEVNRKRMWSCWIMSIRGQWR' A
#
# COMPACT_ATOMS: atom_id res chain seq x y z
N MET A 1 -29.86 -18.88 -2.38
CA MET A 1 -28.77 -18.00 -1.89
C MET A 1 -27.44 -18.65 -2.19
N TYR A 2 -26.48 -17.86 -2.69
CA TYR A 2 -25.12 -18.33 -2.96
C TYR A 2 -24.16 -17.62 -2.00
N ASN A 3 -23.38 -18.38 -1.22
CA ASN A 3 -22.45 -17.85 -0.21
C ASN A 3 -23.06 -16.79 0.74
N GLY A 4 -24.35 -16.91 1.08
CA GLY A 4 -25.07 -15.93 1.92
C GLY A 4 -25.42 -14.60 1.22
N ILE A 5 -25.08 -14.45 -0.06
CA ILE A 5 -25.31 -13.24 -0.87
C ILE A 5 -26.53 -13.47 -1.79
N GLY A 6 -27.36 -12.43 -1.92
CA GLY A 6 -28.54 -12.41 -2.78
C GLY A 6 -29.84 -12.76 -2.07
N LEU A 7 -30.90 -12.88 -2.86
CA LEU A 7 -32.25 -13.18 -2.39
C LEU A 7 -32.43 -14.69 -2.14
N THR A 8 -33.24 -15.03 -1.13
CA THR A 8 -33.69 -16.41 -0.88
C THR A 8 -34.55 -16.94 -2.01
N THR A 9 -35.42 -16.11 -2.55
CA THR A 9 -36.29 -16.40 -3.69
C THR A 9 -36.54 -15.09 -4.46
N ALA A 10 -36.55 -15.15 -5.80
CA ALA A 10 -36.84 -13.99 -6.65
C ALA A 10 -38.34 -13.61 -6.70
N ARG A 11 -39.21 -14.42 -6.07
CA ARG A 11 -40.66 -14.20 -6.02
C ARG A 11 -40.98 -13.17 -4.94
N GLY A 12 -41.77 -12.16 -5.29
CA GLY A 12 -42.15 -11.09 -4.37
C GLY A 12 -41.18 -9.90 -4.31
N THR A 13 -40.01 -10.00 -4.97
CA THR A 13 -39.03 -8.91 -5.02
C THR A 13 -39.23 -7.99 -6.24
N GLY A 14 -40.12 -8.37 -7.16
CA GLY A 14 -40.43 -7.61 -8.36
C GLY A 14 -39.28 -7.50 -9.37
N THR A 15 -38.23 -8.32 -9.22
CA THR A 15 -37.02 -8.29 -10.05
C THR A 15 -36.55 -9.70 -10.40
N ASN A 16 -35.64 -9.82 -11.36
CA ASN A 16 -35.11 -11.12 -11.83
C ASN A 16 -34.18 -11.82 -10.83
N GLY A 17 -33.90 -11.21 -9.66
CA GLY A 17 -32.98 -11.78 -8.67
C GLY A 17 -31.52 -11.83 -9.12
N PHE A 18 -31.12 -11.00 -10.10
CA PHE A 18 -29.74 -10.93 -10.58
C PHE A 18 -28.83 -10.32 -9.50
N VAL A 19 -27.76 -11.04 -9.18
CA VAL A 19 -26.79 -10.64 -8.15
C VAL A 19 -25.46 -10.33 -8.83
N GLN A 20 -24.98 -9.10 -8.67
CA GLN A 20 -23.69 -8.65 -9.19
C GLN A 20 -22.68 -8.51 -8.04
N ALA A 21 -21.42 -8.85 -8.30
CA ALA A 21 -20.33 -8.55 -7.38
C ALA A 21 -19.96 -7.06 -7.41
N ASN A 22 -19.67 -6.47 -6.25
CA ASN A 22 -19.26 -5.07 -6.15
C ASN A 22 -17.78 -4.90 -6.56
N LEU A 23 -17.56 -4.17 -7.66
CA LEU A 23 -16.23 -3.88 -8.20
C LEU A 23 -15.39 -2.96 -7.30
N SER A 24 -15.99 -2.05 -6.52
CA SER A 24 -15.22 -1.20 -5.61
C SER A 24 -14.60 -2.02 -4.48
N ASN A 25 -15.35 -2.97 -3.92
CA ASN A 25 -14.85 -3.89 -2.90
C ASN A 25 -13.72 -4.80 -3.43
N LEU A 26 -13.81 -5.21 -4.70
CA LEU A 26 -12.77 -6.00 -5.37
C LEU A 26 -11.47 -5.20 -5.56
N LEU A 27 -11.57 -3.90 -5.83
CA LEU A 27 -10.42 -3.01 -5.98
C LEU A 27 -9.71 -2.73 -4.66
N PHE A 28 -10.45 -2.57 -3.55
CA PHE A 28 -9.85 -2.37 -2.22
C PHE A 28 -9.08 -3.61 -1.73
N SER A 29 -9.56 -4.82 -2.05
CA SER A 29 -8.86 -6.05 -1.68
C SER A 29 -7.54 -6.24 -2.46
N LYS A 30 -7.46 -5.74 -3.69
CA LYS A 30 -6.27 -5.90 -4.55
C LYS A 30 -5.24 -4.79 -4.36
N ASN A 31 -5.69 -3.59 -4.04
CA ASN A 31 -4.83 -2.40 -3.90
C ASN A 31 -4.52 -2.08 -2.44
N ARG A 32 -4.56 -3.06 -1.54
CA ARG A 32 -3.90 -2.90 -0.24
C ARG A 32 -2.40 -3.05 -0.49
N THR A 33 -1.79 -2.02 -1.06
CA THR A 33 -0.35 -1.85 -1.00
C THR A 33 0.01 -1.80 0.48
N ASP A 34 0.55 -2.91 0.96
CA ASP A 34 1.16 -2.99 2.27
C ASP A 34 2.39 -2.08 2.20
N TYR A 35 2.17 -0.80 2.50
CA TYR A 35 3.26 0.14 2.71
C TYR A 35 4.03 -0.44 3.89
N ASN A 36 5.08 -1.20 3.58
CA ASN A 36 6.02 -1.74 4.55
C ASN A 36 6.83 -0.55 5.05
N THR A 37 6.17 0.27 5.86
CA THR A 37 6.67 1.55 6.37
C THR A 37 8.03 1.36 7.01
N GLU A 38 8.23 0.29 7.78
CA GLU A 38 9.50 -0.01 8.43
C GLU A 38 10.65 -0.22 7.42
N ALA A 39 10.44 -1.01 6.37
CA ALA A 39 11.49 -1.34 5.40
C ALA A 39 11.85 -0.16 4.48
N ASP A 40 10.89 0.71 4.19
CA ASP A 40 11.15 1.93 3.42
C ASP A 40 11.77 3.04 4.28
N ILE A 41 11.44 3.11 5.58
CA ILE A 41 12.10 4.01 6.54
C ILE A 41 13.58 3.62 6.72
N GLU A 42 13.88 2.34 6.92
CA GLU A 42 15.25 1.86 7.10
C GLU A 42 16.14 2.17 5.87
N LYS A 43 15.60 2.00 4.66
CA LYS A 43 16.30 2.38 3.42
C LYS A 43 16.53 3.88 3.32
N ALA A 44 15.54 4.70 3.67
CA ALA A 44 15.67 6.15 3.67
C ALA A 44 16.73 6.64 4.69
N GLU A 45 16.76 6.05 5.88
CA GLU A 45 17.76 6.35 6.92
C GLU A 45 19.18 5.92 6.47
N ALA A 46 19.32 4.76 5.84
CA ALA A 46 20.57 4.30 5.29
C ALA A 46 21.10 5.23 4.18
N GLU A 47 20.23 5.68 3.27
CA GLU A 47 20.58 6.63 2.20
C GLU A 47 21.09 7.97 2.76
N VAL A 48 20.39 8.51 3.77
CA VAL A 48 20.77 9.75 4.47
C VAL A 48 22.12 9.58 5.16
N ASN A 49 22.34 8.46 5.84
CA ASN A 49 23.60 8.21 6.54
C ASN A 49 24.79 8.08 5.57
N ARG A 50 24.60 7.40 4.43
CA ARG A 50 25.62 7.32 3.37
C ARG A 50 25.99 8.70 2.81
N LYS A 51 24.99 9.55 2.54
CA LYS A 51 25.22 10.90 2.02
C LYS A 51 25.98 11.78 3.03
N ARG A 52 25.62 11.67 4.31
CA ARG A 52 26.27 12.39 5.42
C ARG A 52 27.71 11.92 5.63
N MET A 53 27.96 10.62 5.50
CA MET A 53 29.31 10.06 5.55
C MET A 53 30.16 10.55 4.37
N TRP A 54 29.59 10.56 3.16
CA TRP A 54 30.26 11.10 1.97
C TRP A 54 30.61 12.58 2.10
N SER A 55 29.69 13.41 2.60
CA SER A 55 29.96 14.83 2.81
C SER A 55 31.02 15.06 3.87
N CYS A 56 30.98 14.29 4.96
CA CYS A 56 31.96 14.36 6.05
C CYS A 56 33.37 13.95 5.57
N TRP A 57 33.45 12.88 4.76
CA TRP A 57 34.69 12.41 4.15
C TRP A 57 35.26 13.41 3.14
N ILE A 58 34.43 13.99 2.28
CA ILE A 58 34.82 15.07 1.36
C ILE A 58 35.31 16.30 2.12
N MET A 59 34.63 16.71 3.20
CA MET A 59 35.09 17.84 4.04
C MET A 59 36.41 17.52 4.74
N SER A 60 36.63 16.26 5.15
CA SER A 60 37.89 15.79 5.73
C SER A 60 39.04 15.86 4.73
N ILE A 61 38.83 15.45 3.47
CA ILE A 61 39.85 15.53 2.41
C ILE A 61 40.17 16.97 2.04
N ARG A 62 39.16 17.85 2.04
CA ARG A 62 39.33 19.27 1.70
C ARG A 62 39.90 20.10 2.86
N GLY A 63 40.22 19.48 4.00
CA GLY A 63 40.79 20.17 5.16
C GLY A 63 39.90 21.29 5.72
N GLN A 64 38.58 21.25 5.47
CA GLN A 64 37.63 22.30 5.88
C GLN A 64 37.06 22.09 7.29
N TRP A 65 37.68 21.24 8.11
CA TRP A 65 37.32 21.11 9.52
C TRP A 65 37.86 22.31 10.29
N ARG A 66 37.01 23.32 10.48
CA ARG A 66 37.20 24.41 11.42
C ARG A 66 35.89 24.68 12.17
#